data_AF-A0A6I2ULS7-F1
#
_entry.id   AF-A0A6I2ULS7-F1
#
_cell.length_a   1.000
_cell.length_b   1.000
_cell.length_c   1.000
_cell.angle_alpha   90.00
_cell.angle_beta   90.00
_cell.angle_gamma   90.00
#
_symmetry.space_group_name_H-M   'P 1'
#
loop_
_entity.id
_entity.type
_entity.pdbx_description
1 polymer ?
#
loop_
_entity_poly.entity_id
_entity_poly.type
_entity_poly.pdbx_seq_one_letter_code
_entity_poly.pdbx_strand_id
1 'polypeptide(L)'
;MQFKDITWAAFEQNNQDKTGAFEQLCSILFKHTVLQKPHIFFHSNSNNPGIEIEPVDNGKGKKVSFQAKYFSEMNYSQIMHSAEMAVKYYNGQLDIIYLYCNQDINTTSKPYQAIVAVLSAARIQLEIITNNEILNIVIEHGWIASAFFGVPAIDDKWYRNQVASSLEALGEKYNKKFNVDTIADQKIDLFLHSNESICYINQKKKTVLENVKKLWYVDKKYKGYLEALTQSIDEIQDVEENNMEDSFSWHVQILDVVKEYLNEISKELKEKQGKQYTDFDKKEDYQKWQQQIELLENMKALPDGLAISVLDRGLISGKFLILKGNAGVGKSQALAYHAADRIDKEICSLLLLGVNF
;
A
#
# COMPACT_ATOMS: atom_id res chain seq x y z
N MET A 1 14.31 17.20 -9.23
CA MET A 1 13.26 18.10 -8.69
C MET A 1 13.67 18.44 -7.27
N GLN A 2 14.03 19.69 -6.97
CA GLN A 2 14.35 20.07 -5.58
C GLN A 2 13.07 19.94 -4.75
N PHE A 3 13.07 19.06 -3.75
CA PHE A 3 12.05 19.10 -2.71
C PHE A 3 12.11 20.51 -2.11
N LYS A 4 11.01 21.27 -2.16
CA LYS A 4 10.93 22.53 -1.43
C LYS A 4 10.86 22.15 0.04
N ASP A 5 11.89 22.53 0.80
CA ASP A 5 11.90 22.36 2.25
C ASP A 5 10.72 23.13 2.87
N ILE A 6 10.04 22.50 3.84
CA ILE A 6 8.95 23.14 4.60
C ILE A 6 9.56 24.24 5.47
N THR A 7 9.50 25.47 4.97
CA THR A 7 10.12 26.66 5.57
C THR A 7 9.16 27.85 5.50
N TRP A 8 9.35 28.84 6.37
CA TRP A 8 8.58 30.09 6.29
C TRP A 8 8.80 30.83 4.97
N ALA A 9 9.99 30.74 4.36
CA ALA A 9 10.23 31.29 3.03
C ALA A 9 9.33 30.64 1.96
N ALA A 10 9.15 29.31 2.02
CA ALA A 10 8.23 28.60 1.12
C ALA A 10 6.77 28.99 1.38
N PHE A 11 6.37 29.14 2.65
CA PHE A 11 5.05 29.65 3.03
C PHE A 11 4.78 31.03 2.43
N GLU A 12 5.73 31.96 2.55
CA GLU A 12 5.58 33.32 2.02
C GLU A 12 5.51 33.39 0.50
N GLN A 13 6.21 32.49 -0.20
CA GLN A 13 6.12 32.39 -1.65
C GLN A 13 4.77 31.83 -2.12
N ASN A 14 4.18 30.92 -1.34
CA ASN A 14 2.95 30.22 -1.70
C ASN A 14 1.68 31.02 -1.35
N ASN A 15 1.74 31.95 -0.40
CA ASN A 15 0.59 32.70 0.09
C ASN A 15 0.74 34.20 -0.12
N GLN A 16 -0.15 34.81 -0.91
CA GLN A 16 -0.15 36.26 -1.14
C GLN A 16 -0.53 37.05 0.12
N ASP A 17 -1.56 36.61 0.85
CA ASP A 17 -1.92 37.14 2.17
C ASP A 17 -1.31 36.24 3.26
N LYS A 18 -0.12 36.62 3.73
CA LYS A 18 0.64 35.84 4.71
C LYS A 18 -0.09 35.73 6.06
N THR A 19 -0.73 36.82 6.49
CA THR A 19 -1.40 36.86 7.80
C THR A 19 -2.68 36.04 7.77
N GLY A 20 -3.54 36.24 6.77
CA GLY A 20 -4.77 35.46 6.64
C GLY A 20 -4.49 33.97 6.39
N ALA A 21 -3.48 33.64 5.58
CA ALA A 21 -3.07 32.25 5.40
C ALA A 21 -2.53 31.62 6.69
N PHE A 22 -1.80 32.38 7.52
CA PHE A 22 -1.26 31.87 8.78
C PHE A 22 -2.37 31.64 9.80
N GLU A 23 -3.36 32.53 9.88
CA GLU A 23 -4.57 32.33 10.70
C GLU A 23 -5.32 31.06 10.30
N GLN A 24 -5.50 30.84 8.98
CA GLN A 24 -6.14 29.61 8.46
C GLN A 24 -5.32 28.36 8.79
N LEU A 25 -4.00 28.41 8.61
CA LEU A 25 -3.09 27.32 8.98
C LEU A 25 -3.25 26.97 10.46
N CYS A 26 -3.13 27.96 11.35
CA CYS A 26 -3.25 27.75 12.79
C CYS A 26 -4.64 27.21 13.19
N SER A 27 -5.70 27.68 12.54
CA SER A 27 -7.07 27.17 12.73
C SER A 27 -7.18 25.68 12.41
N ILE A 28 -6.60 25.25 11.28
CA ILE A 28 -6.56 23.83 10.89
C ILE A 28 -5.72 23.04 11.90
N LEU A 29 -4.51 23.51 12.21
CA LEU A 29 -3.64 22.83 13.17
C LEU A 29 -4.34 22.65 14.52
N PHE A 30 -4.99 23.69 15.02
CA PHE A 30 -5.73 23.65 16.27
C PHE A 30 -6.84 22.58 16.28
N LYS A 31 -7.58 22.41 15.17
CA LYS A 31 -8.60 21.34 15.04
C LYS A 31 -7.98 19.95 15.10
N HIS A 32 -6.85 19.78 14.44
CA HIS A 32 -6.20 18.48 14.28
C HIS A 32 -5.41 18.06 15.53
N THR A 33 -4.72 18.99 16.18
CA THR A 33 -3.81 18.67 17.29
C THR A 33 -4.45 18.88 18.67
N VAL A 34 -5.09 20.03 18.90
CA VAL A 34 -5.65 20.39 20.22
C VAL A 34 -7.02 19.77 20.41
N LEU A 35 -7.94 19.95 19.45
CA LEU A 35 -9.31 19.44 19.57
C LEU A 35 -9.45 17.97 19.17
N GLN A 36 -8.58 17.48 18.29
CA GLN A 36 -8.66 16.14 17.67
C GLN A 36 -10.04 15.86 17.04
N LYS A 37 -10.68 16.92 16.52
CA LYS A 37 -12.03 16.89 15.95
C LYS A 37 -12.04 17.65 14.63
N PRO A 38 -11.52 17.05 13.55
CA PRO A 38 -11.32 17.73 12.27
C PRO A 38 -12.63 18.21 11.61
N HIS A 39 -13.77 17.59 11.95
CA HIS A 39 -15.08 17.92 11.39
C HIS A 39 -15.83 19.05 12.11
N ILE A 40 -15.24 19.66 13.15
CA ILE A 40 -15.87 20.82 13.79
C ILE A 40 -15.75 22.04 12.87
N PHE A 41 -16.88 22.68 12.60
CA PHE A 41 -16.94 23.97 11.95
C PHE A 41 -16.85 25.07 13.00
N PHE A 42 -15.85 25.94 12.89
CA PHE A 42 -15.81 27.16 13.67
C PHE A 42 -16.71 28.18 12.97
N HIS A 43 -17.59 28.83 13.72
CA HIS A 43 -18.33 29.97 13.20
C HIS A 43 -17.40 31.19 13.19
N SER A 44 -17.11 31.72 12.00
CA SER A 44 -16.37 32.97 11.85
C SER A 44 -17.28 34.16 12.16
N ASN A 45 -17.50 34.42 13.46
CA ASN A 45 -18.06 35.69 13.89
C ASN A 45 -17.02 36.79 13.63
N SER A 46 -17.44 37.91 13.02
CA SER A 46 -16.54 39.00 12.59
C SER A 46 -15.86 39.78 13.72
N ASN A 47 -16.03 39.36 14.98
CA ASN A 47 -15.55 40.05 16.17
C ASN A 47 -15.28 39.05 17.31
N ASN A 48 -14.15 38.34 17.24
CA ASN A 48 -13.62 37.59 18.38
C ASN A 48 -12.45 38.40 18.99
N PRO A 49 -12.68 39.22 20.02
CA PRO A 49 -11.66 40.19 20.43
C PRO A 49 -10.51 39.49 21.17
N GLY A 50 -9.33 39.45 20.55
CA GLY A 50 -8.11 38.91 21.16
C GLY A 50 -7.92 37.39 21.03
N ILE A 51 -8.79 36.69 20.31
CA ILE A 51 -8.69 35.26 19.99
C ILE A 51 -9.30 35.01 18.60
N GLU A 52 -8.92 33.94 17.92
CA GLU A 52 -9.40 33.70 16.55
C GLU A 52 -10.78 33.01 16.51
N ILE A 53 -11.13 32.26 17.56
CA ILE A 53 -12.42 31.55 17.69
C ILE A 53 -13.02 31.74 19.08
N GLU A 54 -14.34 31.62 19.21
CA GLU A 54 -14.97 31.57 20.54
C GLU A 54 -14.47 30.36 21.35
N PRO A 55 -14.41 30.44 22.70
CA PRO A 55 -13.93 29.35 23.54
C PRO A 55 -14.72 28.04 23.33
N VAL A 56 -14.03 26.99 22.89
CA VAL A 56 -14.60 25.65 22.64
C VAL A 56 -14.12 24.64 23.68
N ASP A 57 -14.89 23.59 23.92
CA ASP A 57 -14.48 22.51 24.84
C ASP A 57 -13.47 21.58 24.15
N ASN A 58 -12.30 21.37 24.76
CA ASN A 58 -11.28 20.46 24.25
C ASN A 58 -11.56 18.96 24.52
N GLY A 59 -12.71 18.62 25.11
CA GLY A 59 -13.07 17.26 25.50
C GLY A 59 -12.47 16.81 26.83
N LYS A 60 -11.67 17.66 27.49
CA LYS A 60 -11.05 17.42 28.81
C LYS A 60 -11.60 18.36 29.89
N GLY A 61 -12.78 18.96 29.64
CA GLY A 61 -13.44 19.88 30.57
C GLY A 61 -12.78 21.25 30.65
N LYS A 62 -12.01 21.64 29.62
CA LYS A 62 -11.35 22.95 29.52
C LYS A 62 -11.87 23.70 28.30
N LYS A 63 -12.18 24.99 28.49
CA LYS A 63 -12.52 25.92 27.43
C LYS A 63 -11.25 26.50 26.84
N VAL A 64 -11.04 26.29 25.55
CA VAL A 64 -9.81 26.63 24.86
C VAL A 64 -10.09 27.48 23.63
N SER A 65 -9.14 28.34 23.29
CA SER A 65 -9.10 29.07 22.03
C SER A 65 -7.64 29.29 21.63
N PHE A 66 -7.40 29.99 20.53
CA PHE A 66 -6.06 30.28 20.04
C PHE A 66 -5.91 31.71 19.55
N GLN A 67 -4.66 32.15 19.49
CA GLN A 67 -4.20 33.38 18.84
C GLN A 67 -3.24 32.99 17.72
N ALA A 68 -3.34 33.62 16.56
CA ALA A 68 -2.38 33.43 15.48
C ALA A 68 -1.62 34.75 15.24
N LYS A 69 -0.29 34.72 15.30
CA LYS A 69 0.55 35.89 15.09
C LYS A 69 1.67 35.61 14.08
N TYR A 70 1.58 36.26 12.92
CA TYR A 70 2.62 36.22 11.91
C TYR A 70 3.44 37.51 11.94
N PHE A 71 4.74 37.38 12.18
CA PHE A 71 5.68 38.48 12.38
C PHE A 71 6.87 38.40 11.43
N SER A 72 7.22 39.52 10.81
CA SER A 72 8.55 39.73 10.23
C SER A 72 9.59 39.94 11.33
N GLU A 73 9.21 40.68 12.38
CA GLU A 73 9.99 40.89 13.60
C GLU A 73 9.07 40.79 14.82
N MET A 74 9.60 40.24 15.92
CA MET A 74 8.82 39.93 17.11
C MET A 74 8.15 41.17 17.73
N ASN A 75 6.82 41.19 17.82
CA ASN A 75 6.06 42.30 18.40
C ASN A 75 5.20 41.85 19.59
N TYR A 76 5.79 41.92 20.80
CA TYR A 76 5.11 41.57 22.05
C TYR A 76 3.93 42.49 22.38
N SER A 77 3.93 43.74 21.91
CA SER A 77 2.82 44.67 22.17
C SER A 77 1.52 44.22 21.50
N GLN A 78 1.60 43.61 20.31
CA GLN A 78 0.42 43.08 19.63
C GLN A 78 -0.13 41.82 20.33
N ILE A 79 0.75 40.99 20.89
CA ILE A 79 0.34 39.84 21.72
C ILE A 79 -0.30 40.34 23.01
N MET A 80 0.33 41.31 23.70
CA MET A 80 -0.23 41.92 24.91
C MET A 80 -1.62 42.50 24.66
N HIS A 81 -1.79 43.27 23.60
CA HIS A 81 -3.10 43.82 23.25
C HIS A 81 -4.15 42.71 23.04
N SER A 82 -3.77 41.61 22.36
CA SER A 82 -4.67 40.47 22.17
C SER A 82 -5.01 39.79 23.50
N ALA A 83 -4.04 39.65 24.41
CA ALA A 83 -4.24 39.09 25.74
C ALA A 83 -5.16 39.97 26.61
N GLU A 84 -4.96 41.29 26.62
CA GLU A 84 -5.83 42.24 27.34
C GLU A 84 -7.27 42.19 26.82
N MET A 85 -7.44 42.09 25.51
CA MET A 85 -8.76 41.91 24.89
C MET A 85 -9.37 40.56 25.27
N ALA A 86 -8.60 39.48 25.24
CA ALA A 86 -9.10 38.17 25.64
C ALA A 86 -9.56 38.17 27.12
N VAL A 87 -8.80 38.79 28.02
CA VAL A 87 -9.20 38.97 29.43
C VAL A 87 -10.47 39.81 29.53
N LYS A 88 -10.54 40.94 28.82
CA LYS A 88 -11.69 41.84 28.89
C LYS A 88 -13.01 41.16 28.49
N TYR A 89 -12.99 40.29 27.48
CA TYR A 89 -14.21 39.70 26.91
C TYR A 89 -14.50 38.27 27.39
N TYR A 90 -13.48 37.50 27.78
CA TYR A 90 -13.63 36.06 28.05
C TYR A 90 -13.18 35.62 29.45
N ASN A 91 -12.91 36.56 30.37
CA ASN A 91 -12.64 36.22 31.77
C ASN A 91 -13.76 35.34 32.36
N GLY A 92 -13.38 34.21 32.97
CA GLY A 92 -14.30 33.21 33.50
C GLY A 92 -14.91 32.25 32.47
N GLN A 93 -14.64 32.44 31.17
CA GLN A 93 -15.20 31.61 30.07
C GLN A 93 -14.11 30.89 29.25
N LEU A 94 -12.85 31.24 29.47
CA LEU A 94 -11.69 30.71 28.76
C LEU A 94 -10.66 30.22 29.78
N ASP A 95 -10.17 29.00 29.62
CA ASP A 95 -9.14 28.41 30.47
C ASP A 95 -7.76 28.50 29.84
N ILE A 96 -7.64 28.24 28.53
CA ILE A 96 -6.34 28.14 27.84
C ILE A 96 -6.37 28.87 26.50
N ILE A 97 -5.35 29.68 26.25
CA ILE A 97 -5.05 30.25 24.93
C ILE A 97 -3.82 29.53 24.37
N TYR A 98 -3.96 28.98 23.17
CA TYR A 98 -2.84 28.50 22.37
C TYR A 98 -2.33 29.63 21.48
N LEU A 99 -1.11 30.11 21.69
CA LEU A 99 -0.48 31.14 20.88
C LEU A 99 0.40 30.51 19.81
N TYR A 100 -0.06 30.57 18.57
CA TYR A 100 0.74 30.22 17.40
C TYR A 100 1.53 31.42 16.91
N CYS A 101 2.84 31.26 16.75
CA CYS A 101 3.73 32.31 16.26
C CYS A 101 4.78 31.75 15.29
N ASN A 102 4.97 32.37 14.13
CA ASN A 102 5.98 31.93 13.16
C ASN A 102 7.43 32.17 13.64
N GLN A 103 7.62 33.05 14.63
CA GLN A 103 8.91 33.34 15.25
C GLN A 103 9.03 32.67 16.63
N ASP A 104 10.26 32.39 17.05
CA ASP A 104 10.53 31.91 18.40
C ASP A 104 10.19 33.00 19.44
N ILE A 105 9.53 32.58 20.53
CA ILE A 105 9.18 33.46 21.64
C ILE A 105 10.18 33.29 22.79
N ASN A 106 10.78 34.40 23.25
CA ASN A 106 11.65 34.38 24.42
C ASN A 106 10.82 34.44 25.71
N THR A 107 10.60 33.27 26.31
CA THR A 107 9.79 33.10 27.52
C THR A 107 10.40 33.71 28.79
N THR A 108 11.69 34.05 28.76
CA THR A 108 12.38 34.71 29.89
C THR A 108 12.33 36.24 29.80
N SER A 109 11.83 36.78 28.68
CA SER A 109 11.78 38.23 28.47
C SER A 109 10.70 38.90 29.34
N LYS A 110 10.98 40.12 29.82
CA LYS A 110 10.01 40.91 30.59
C LYS A 110 8.68 41.14 29.86
N PRO A 111 8.66 41.45 28.54
CA PRO A 111 7.40 41.60 27.81
C PRO A 111 6.56 40.32 27.80
N TYR A 112 7.17 39.15 27.59
CA TYR A 112 6.44 37.88 27.65
C TYR A 112 5.89 37.59 29.05
N GLN A 113 6.71 37.77 30.10
CA GLN A 113 6.29 37.56 31.48
C GLN A 113 5.13 38.47 31.88
N ALA A 114 5.11 39.71 31.37
CA ALA A 114 3.98 40.62 31.58
C ALA A 114 2.69 40.09 30.95
N ILE A 115 2.74 39.53 29.73
CA ILE A 115 1.58 38.92 29.05
C ILE A 115 1.05 37.74 29.86
N VAL A 116 1.95 36.85 30.31
CA VAL A 116 1.58 35.70 31.15
C VAL A 116 0.94 36.17 32.45
N ALA A 117 1.46 37.23 33.09
CA ALA A 117 0.89 37.78 34.32
C ALA A 117 -0.54 38.31 34.11
N VAL A 118 -0.80 39.02 33.01
CA VAL A 118 -2.14 39.53 32.65
C VAL A 118 -3.14 38.39 32.48
N LEU A 119 -2.77 37.34 31.74
CA LEU A 119 -3.64 36.18 31.52
C LEU A 119 -3.84 35.37 32.81
N SER A 120 -2.77 35.14 33.57
CA SER A 120 -2.80 34.36 34.81
C SER A 120 -3.66 35.02 35.89
N ALA A 121 -3.69 36.36 35.96
CA ALA A 121 -4.58 37.09 36.86
C ALA A 121 -6.07 36.82 36.56
N ALA A 122 -6.41 36.54 35.30
CA ALA A 122 -7.73 36.10 34.86
C ALA A 122 -7.92 34.58 34.86
N ARG A 123 -6.94 33.82 35.39
CA ARG A 123 -6.90 32.34 35.37
C ARG A 123 -6.90 31.72 33.97
N ILE A 124 -6.38 32.46 32.98
CA ILE A 124 -6.17 31.97 31.62
C ILE A 124 -4.71 31.53 31.50
N GLN A 125 -4.49 30.27 31.11
CA GLN A 125 -3.17 29.73 30.80
C GLN A 125 -2.79 30.09 29.36
N LEU A 126 -1.51 30.38 29.12
CA LEU A 126 -0.96 30.56 27.78
C LEU A 126 -0.06 29.37 27.43
N GLU A 127 -0.39 28.66 26.35
CA GLU A 127 0.45 27.61 25.76
C GLU A 127 0.98 28.12 24.42
N ILE A 128 2.31 28.10 24.21
CA ILE A 128 2.93 28.61 22.97
C ILE A 128 3.23 27.45 22.03
N ILE A 129 3.03 27.66 20.72
CA ILE A 129 3.43 26.75 19.65
C ILE A 129 4.14 27.62 18.60
N THR A 130 5.45 27.48 18.47
CA THR A 130 6.24 28.46 17.73
C THR A 130 7.15 27.87 16.66
N ASN A 131 7.35 28.63 15.58
CA ASN A 131 8.37 28.40 14.57
C ASN A 131 8.48 26.93 14.13
N ASN A 132 9.58 26.25 14.48
CA ASN A 132 9.86 24.86 14.10
C ASN A 132 8.82 23.87 14.62
N GLU A 133 8.17 24.15 15.76
CA GLU A 133 7.10 23.29 16.26
C GLU A 133 5.90 23.30 15.31
N ILE A 134 5.54 24.47 14.77
CA ILE A 134 4.51 24.59 13.74
C ILE A 134 4.93 23.84 12.47
N LEU A 135 6.17 24.03 12.01
CA LEU A 135 6.66 23.37 10.80
C LEU A 135 6.69 21.84 10.95
N ASN A 136 7.06 21.32 12.12
CA ASN A 136 7.04 19.89 12.43
C ASN A 136 5.62 19.30 12.37
N ILE A 137 4.64 19.99 12.95
CA ILE A 137 3.23 19.56 12.87
C ILE A 137 2.77 19.56 11.40
N VAL A 138 3.19 20.54 10.60
CA VAL A 138 2.86 20.58 9.16
C VAL A 138 3.47 19.40 8.40
N ILE A 139 4.71 19.00 8.71
CA ILE A 139 5.39 17.84 8.09
C ILE A 139 4.57 16.56 8.30
N GLU A 140 4.00 16.38 9.49
CA GLU A 140 3.17 15.21 9.83
C GLU A 140 1.84 15.17 9.05
N HIS A 141 1.45 16.29 8.42
CA HIS A 141 0.21 16.44 7.68
C HIS A 141 0.47 16.88 6.24
N GLY A 142 0.87 15.93 5.37
CA GLY A 142 1.30 16.19 3.99
C GLY A 142 0.35 17.04 3.13
N TRP A 143 -0.97 16.97 3.36
CA TRP A 143 -1.94 17.82 2.65
C TRP A 143 -1.90 19.30 3.12
N ILE A 144 -1.61 19.56 4.40
CA ILE A 144 -1.41 20.91 4.95
C ILE A 144 -0.11 21.49 4.40
N ALA A 145 0.95 20.68 4.37
CA ALA A 145 2.21 21.04 3.72
C ALA A 145 1.99 21.44 2.26
N SER A 146 1.14 20.69 1.55
CA SER A 146 0.81 21.01 0.17
C SER A 146 0.02 22.32 0.02
N ALA A 147 -1.04 22.49 0.81
CA ALA A 147 -1.91 23.65 0.73
C ALA A 147 -1.21 24.97 1.07
N PHE A 148 -0.37 24.98 2.12
CA PHE A 148 0.21 26.21 2.64
C PHE A 148 1.67 26.44 2.25
N PHE A 149 2.44 25.39 1.93
CA PHE A 149 3.88 25.50 1.64
C PHE A 149 4.23 25.12 0.20
N GLY A 150 3.25 24.72 -0.62
CA GLY A 150 3.45 24.38 -2.02
C GLY A 150 4.30 23.12 -2.22
N VAL A 151 4.36 22.24 -1.21
CA VAL A 151 4.98 20.92 -1.33
C VAL A 151 4.06 20.03 -2.17
N PRO A 152 4.54 19.31 -3.19
CA PRO A 152 3.70 18.34 -3.88
C PRO A 152 3.17 17.30 -2.88
N ALA A 153 1.85 17.19 -2.74
CA ALA A 153 1.26 16.09 -1.98
C ALA A 153 1.71 14.76 -2.62
N ILE A 154 2.15 13.79 -1.81
CA ILE A 154 2.36 12.41 -2.28
C ILE A 154 0.97 11.76 -2.37
N ASP A 155 0.26 12.09 -3.45
CA ASP A 155 -1.06 11.58 -3.78
C ASP A 155 -1.01 10.71 -5.05
N ASP A 156 -2.14 10.14 -5.46
CA ASP A 156 -2.22 9.30 -6.66
C ASP A 156 -1.73 10.03 -7.92
N LYS A 157 -1.97 11.35 -7.99
CA LYS A 157 -1.51 12.20 -9.09
C LYS A 157 0.01 12.29 -9.08
N TRP A 158 0.64 12.39 -7.91
CA TRP A 158 2.09 12.38 -7.77
C TRP A 158 2.70 11.06 -8.24
N TYR A 159 2.16 9.90 -7.83
CA TYR A 159 2.63 8.60 -8.33
C TYR A 159 2.49 8.48 -9.85
N ARG A 160 1.34 8.88 -10.41
CA ARG A 160 1.10 8.91 -11.87
C ARG A 160 2.12 9.77 -12.59
N ASN A 161 2.36 10.99 -12.10
CA ASN A 161 3.34 11.90 -12.68
C ASN A 161 4.77 11.36 -12.60
N GLN A 162 5.12 10.72 -11.49
CA GLN A 162 6.46 10.16 -11.29
C GLN A 162 6.73 8.98 -12.22
N VAL A 163 5.77 8.06 -12.36
CA VAL A 163 5.89 6.96 -13.33
C VAL A 163 5.90 7.52 -14.75
N ALA A 164 5.00 8.44 -15.12
CA ALA A 164 4.98 9.06 -16.44
C ALA A 164 6.33 9.72 -16.80
N SER A 165 6.92 10.47 -15.87
CA SER A 165 8.24 11.10 -16.06
C SER A 165 9.34 10.07 -16.28
N SER A 166 9.33 8.96 -15.54
CA SER A 166 10.29 7.86 -15.72
C SER A 166 10.07 7.13 -17.05
N LEU A 167 8.83 6.95 -17.50
CA LEU A 167 8.54 6.34 -18.81
C LEU A 167 9.02 7.25 -19.95
N GLU A 168 8.80 8.56 -19.85
CA GLU A 168 9.30 9.52 -20.83
C GLU A 168 10.83 9.53 -20.88
N ALA A 169 11.50 9.50 -19.73
CA ALA A 169 12.96 9.45 -19.64
C ALA A 169 13.58 8.15 -20.20
N LEU A 170 12.81 7.07 -20.30
CA LEU A 170 13.26 5.85 -20.98
C LEU A 170 13.29 6.00 -22.51
N GLY A 171 12.51 6.95 -23.07
CA GLY A 171 12.42 7.19 -24.51
C GLY A 171 12.12 5.91 -25.29
N GLU A 172 12.89 5.64 -26.34
CA GLU A 172 12.74 4.46 -27.20
C GLU A 172 12.93 3.11 -26.48
N LYS A 173 13.49 3.09 -25.26
CA LYS A 173 13.61 1.86 -24.46
C LYS A 173 12.28 1.40 -23.90
N TYR A 174 11.26 2.26 -23.90
CA TYR A 174 9.90 1.94 -23.50
C TYR A 174 8.92 2.09 -24.66
N ASN A 175 8.13 1.06 -24.93
CA ASN A 175 7.03 1.13 -25.88
C ASN A 175 5.79 0.38 -25.35
N LYS A 176 4.73 1.13 -25.01
CA LYS A 176 3.47 0.56 -24.50
C LYS A 176 2.81 -0.42 -25.48
N LYS A 177 3.00 -0.25 -26.79
CA LYS A 177 2.39 -1.09 -27.83
C LYS A 177 3.22 -2.34 -28.17
N PHE A 178 4.42 -2.46 -27.60
CA PHE A 178 5.35 -3.54 -27.91
C PHE A 178 5.77 -4.22 -26.61
N ASN A 179 4.84 -4.99 -26.03
CA ASN A 179 5.16 -5.96 -24.98
C ASN A 179 4.87 -7.37 -25.52
N VAL A 180 5.80 -8.29 -25.32
CA VAL A 180 5.64 -9.70 -25.68
C VAL A 180 5.62 -10.46 -24.37
N ASP A 181 4.59 -11.26 -24.13
CA ASP A 181 4.50 -12.05 -22.92
C ASP A 181 5.66 -13.05 -22.85
N THR A 182 6.57 -12.84 -21.89
CA THR A 182 7.70 -13.73 -21.65
C THR A 182 7.53 -14.53 -20.36
N ILE A 183 8.32 -15.60 -20.22
CA ILE A 183 8.43 -16.33 -18.94
C ILE A 183 8.88 -15.38 -17.82
N ALA A 184 9.69 -14.37 -18.13
CA ALA A 184 10.13 -13.38 -17.14
C ALA A 184 8.96 -12.51 -16.66
N ASP A 185 8.08 -12.08 -17.57
CA ASP A 185 6.89 -11.29 -17.21
C ASP A 185 5.97 -12.11 -16.31
N GLN A 186 5.72 -13.38 -16.64
CA GLN A 186 4.97 -14.28 -15.77
C GLN A 186 5.58 -14.40 -14.36
N LYS A 187 6.91 -14.39 -14.24
CA LYS A 187 7.58 -14.42 -12.92
C LYS A 187 7.46 -13.09 -12.18
N ILE A 188 7.48 -11.96 -12.89
CA ILE A 188 7.23 -10.65 -12.30
C ILE A 188 5.77 -10.57 -11.82
N ASP A 189 4.82 -11.04 -12.62
CA ASP A 189 3.41 -11.13 -12.27
C ASP A 189 3.18 -11.94 -10.99
N LEU A 190 3.81 -13.12 -10.88
CA LEU A 190 3.78 -13.94 -9.67
C LEU A 190 4.34 -13.21 -8.44
N PHE A 191 5.35 -12.36 -8.60
CA PHE A 191 5.90 -11.57 -7.51
C PHE A 191 5.00 -10.37 -7.15
N LEU A 192 4.29 -9.81 -8.13
CA LEU A 192 3.42 -8.65 -7.97
C LEU A 192 1.98 -8.99 -7.56
N HIS A 193 1.64 -10.28 -7.50
CA HIS A 193 0.31 -10.82 -7.22
C HIS A 193 -0.75 -10.28 -8.19
N SER A 194 -0.39 -10.14 -9.47
CA SER A 194 -1.29 -9.61 -10.49
C SER A 194 -2.44 -10.57 -10.81
N ASN A 195 -3.50 -10.09 -11.45
CA ASN A 195 -4.63 -10.92 -11.89
C ASN A 195 -4.19 -12.06 -12.82
N GLU A 196 -3.15 -11.82 -13.62
CA GLU A 196 -2.53 -12.78 -14.51
C GLU A 196 -1.91 -13.93 -13.69
N SER A 197 -1.27 -13.61 -12.56
CA SER A 197 -0.69 -14.61 -11.65
C SER A 197 -1.75 -15.43 -10.91
N ILE A 198 -2.84 -14.79 -10.47
CA ILE A 198 -4.00 -15.44 -9.86
C ILE A 198 -4.63 -16.42 -10.85
N CYS A 199 -4.87 -15.96 -12.08
CA CYS A 199 -5.36 -16.82 -13.16
C CYS A 199 -4.43 -18.00 -13.41
N TYR A 200 -3.12 -17.78 -13.47
CA TYR A 200 -2.14 -18.85 -13.69
C TYR A 200 -2.18 -19.94 -12.61
N ILE A 201 -2.27 -19.55 -11.33
CA ILE A 201 -2.32 -20.51 -10.22
C ILE A 201 -3.65 -21.30 -10.25
N ASN A 202 -4.79 -20.60 -10.38
CA ASN A 202 -6.10 -21.26 -10.44
C ASN A 202 -6.27 -22.14 -11.70
N GLN A 203 -5.60 -21.80 -12.80
CA GLN A 203 -5.60 -22.62 -14.02
C GLN A 203 -4.96 -24.00 -13.81
N LYS A 204 -4.07 -24.17 -12.81
CA LYS A 204 -3.53 -25.50 -12.47
C LYS A 204 -4.62 -26.47 -12.04
N LYS A 205 -5.56 -26.03 -11.17
CA LYS A 205 -6.73 -26.83 -10.78
C LYS A 205 -7.57 -27.23 -11.99
N LYS A 206 -7.90 -26.26 -12.84
CA LYS A 206 -8.68 -26.49 -14.07
C LYS A 206 -8.00 -27.50 -15.01
N THR A 207 -6.69 -27.38 -15.19
CA THR A 207 -5.90 -28.29 -16.03
C THR A 207 -5.92 -29.72 -15.49
N VAL A 208 -5.80 -29.90 -14.17
CA VAL A 208 -5.90 -31.23 -13.55
C VAL A 208 -7.30 -31.82 -13.74
N LEU A 209 -8.35 -31.04 -13.50
CA LEU A 209 -9.74 -31.47 -13.70
C LEU A 209 -10.04 -31.83 -15.16
N GLU A 210 -9.50 -31.09 -16.13
CA GLU A 210 -9.61 -31.43 -17.55
C GLU A 210 -8.92 -32.76 -17.88
N ASN A 211 -7.75 -33.02 -17.28
CA ASN A 211 -7.04 -34.29 -17.46
C ASN A 211 -7.78 -35.46 -16.78
N VAL A 212 -8.40 -35.23 -15.62
CA VAL A 212 -9.30 -36.20 -14.98
C VAL A 212 -10.46 -36.58 -15.90
N LYS A 213 -11.11 -35.59 -16.54
CA LYS A 213 -12.22 -35.81 -17.48
C LYS A 213 -11.82 -36.70 -18.66
N LYS A 214 -10.59 -36.54 -19.19
CA LYS A 214 -10.07 -37.38 -20.28
C LYS A 214 -9.94 -38.86 -19.87
N LEU A 215 -9.69 -39.14 -18.59
CA LEU A 215 -9.48 -40.50 -18.07
C LEU A 215 -10.75 -41.15 -17.51
N TRP A 216 -11.84 -40.37 -17.37
CA TRP A 216 -13.05 -40.75 -16.65
C TRP A 216 -13.73 -42.04 -17.12
N TYR A 217 -13.70 -42.30 -18.43
CA TYR A 217 -14.39 -43.44 -19.05
C TYR A 217 -13.43 -44.52 -19.56
N VAL A 218 -12.12 -44.37 -19.32
CA VAL A 218 -11.11 -45.28 -19.86
C VAL A 218 -11.15 -46.62 -19.12
N ASP A 219 -11.20 -46.61 -17.80
CA ASP A 219 -11.26 -47.83 -16.99
C ASP A 219 -12.08 -47.58 -15.71
N LYS A 220 -13.17 -48.36 -15.56
CA LYS A 220 -14.10 -48.25 -14.42
C LYS A 220 -13.44 -48.54 -13.07
N LYS A 221 -12.33 -49.29 -13.07
CA LYS A 221 -11.59 -49.65 -11.85
C LYS A 221 -11.15 -48.41 -11.06
N TYR A 222 -10.73 -47.34 -11.74
CA TYR A 222 -10.17 -46.15 -11.11
C TYR A 222 -11.20 -45.04 -10.90
N LYS A 223 -12.49 -45.31 -11.12
CA LYS A 223 -13.54 -44.30 -10.99
C LYS A 223 -13.55 -43.66 -9.59
N GLY A 224 -13.39 -44.46 -8.53
CA GLY A 224 -13.36 -43.97 -7.16
C GLY A 224 -12.19 -43.01 -6.88
N TYR A 225 -11.01 -43.30 -7.46
CA TYR A 225 -9.85 -42.39 -7.40
C TYR A 225 -10.15 -41.05 -8.08
N LEU A 226 -10.69 -41.09 -9.30
CA LEU A 226 -11.00 -39.89 -10.08
C LEU A 226 -12.12 -39.04 -9.43
N GLU A 227 -13.12 -39.68 -8.82
CA GLU A 227 -14.18 -39.03 -8.04
C GLU A 227 -13.60 -38.33 -6.80
N ALA A 228 -12.79 -39.04 -6.00
CA ALA A 228 -12.15 -38.48 -4.81
C ALA A 228 -11.23 -37.29 -5.15
N LEU A 229 -10.45 -37.41 -6.24
CA LEU A 229 -9.58 -36.33 -6.72
C LEU A 229 -10.39 -35.11 -7.20
N THR A 230 -11.48 -35.33 -7.94
CA THR A 230 -12.34 -34.24 -8.42
C THR A 230 -12.97 -33.49 -7.25
N GLN A 231 -13.60 -34.23 -6.33
CA GLN A 231 -14.28 -33.64 -5.18
C GLN A 231 -13.32 -32.82 -4.31
N SER A 232 -12.15 -33.37 -4.00
CA SER A 232 -11.16 -32.68 -3.17
C SER A 232 -10.58 -31.42 -3.84
N ILE A 233 -10.41 -31.41 -5.18
CA ILE A 233 -10.01 -30.19 -5.90
C ILE A 233 -11.11 -29.14 -5.90
N ASP A 234 -12.38 -29.54 -6.04
CA ASP A 234 -13.54 -28.64 -6.04
C ASP A 234 -13.79 -28.01 -4.66
N GLU A 235 -13.44 -28.72 -3.57
CA GLU A 235 -13.55 -28.22 -2.19
C GLU A 235 -12.48 -27.18 -1.82
N ILE A 236 -11.32 -27.20 -2.49
CA ILE A 236 -10.26 -26.21 -2.30
C ILE A 236 -10.70 -24.87 -2.88
N GLN A 237 -10.59 -23.78 -2.11
CA GLN A 237 -10.88 -22.44 -2.61
C GLN A 237 -9.85 -21.98 -3.66
N ASP A 238 -10.32 -21.22 -4.63
CA ASP A 238 -9.43 -20.53 -5.58
C ASP A 238 -8.63 -19.44 -4.85
N VAL A 239 -7.40 -19.19 -5.30
CA VAL A 239 -6.62 -18.07 -4.77
C VAL A 239 -7.11 -16.73 -5.31
N GLU A 240 -6.89 -15.70 -4.51
CA GLU A 240 -7.10 -14.27 -4.70
C GLU A 240 -5.80 -13.53 -4.32
N GLU A 241 -5.77 -12.21 -4.48
CA GLU A 241 -4.58 -11.36 -4.27
C GLU A 241 -3.93 -11.55 -2.89
N ASN A 242 -4.75 -11.75 -1.84
CA ASN A 242 -4.28 -11.78 -0.46
C ASN A 242 -4.01 -13.20 0.11
N ASN A 243 -4.24 -14.26 -0.67
CA ASN A 243 -4.17 -15.63 -0.18
C ASN A 243 -3.42 -16.60 -1.13
N MET A 244 -2.63 -16.07 -2.07
CA MET A 244 -1.88 -16.90 -3.03
C MET A 244 -1.00 -17.99 -2.38
N GLU A 245 -0.51 -17.76 -1.16
CA GLU A 245 0.29 -18.73 -0.40
C GLU A 245 -0.48 -20.00 -0.02
N ASP A 246 -1.81 -19.96 0.05
CA ASP A 246 -2.64 -21.14 0.35
C ASP A 246 -2.42 -22.25 -0.69
N SER A 247 -2.10 -21.87 -1.92
CA SER A 247 -1.76 -22.78 -3.02
C SER A 247 -0.56 -23.70 -2.73
N PHE A 248 0.31 -23.33 -1.79
CA PHE A 248 1.50 -24.13 -1.45
C PHE A 248 1.16 -25.48 -0.84
N SER A 249 -0.03 -25.57 -0.24
CA SER A 249 -0.51 -26.75 0.46
C SER A 249 -1.40 -27.65 -0.41
N TRP A 250 -1.91 -27.17 -1.55
CA TRP A 250 -2.85 -27.90 -2.40
C TRP A 250 -2.38 -29.32 -2.75
N HIS A 251 -1.13 -29.45 -3.22
CA HIS A 251 -0.57 -30.76 -3.59
C HIS A 251 -0.54 -31.74 -2.41
N VAL A 252 -0.12 -31.28 -1.23
CA VAL A 252 -0.04 -32.14 -0.03
C VAL A 252 -1.44 -32.54 0.45
N GLN A 253 -2.37 -31.58 0.51
CA GLN A 253 -3.76 -31.84 0.91
C GLN A 253 -4.40 -32.90 0.01
N ILE A 254 -4.23 -32.78 -1.30
CA ILE A 254 -4.77 -33.75 -2.26
C ILE A 254 -4.09 -35.11 -2.11
N LEU A 255 -2.76 -35.15 -1.98
CA LEU A 255 -2.03 -36.42 -1.80
C LEU A 255 -2.51 -37.19 -0.57
N ASP A 256 -2.80 -36.50 0.53
CA ASP A 256 -3.30 -37.16 1.74
C ASP A 256 -4.68 -37.80 1.52
N VAL A 257 -5.57 -37.15 0.75
CA VAL A 257 -6.90 -37.68 0.41
C VAL A 257 -6.80 -38.92 -0.50
N VAL A 258 -5.94 -38.88 -1.51
CA VAL A 258 -5.87 -39.93 -2.54
C VAL A 258 -4.77 -40.98 -2.32
N LYS A 259 -4.07 -40.92 -1.19
CA LYS A 259 -2.87 -41.73 -0.88
C LYS A 259 -3.07 -43.23 -1.11
N GLU A 260 -4.16 -43.80 -0.60
CA GLU A 260 -4.39 -45.25 -0.71
C GLU A 260 -4.62 -45.68 -2.17
N TYR A 261 -5.33 -44.88 -2.97
CA TYR A 261 -5.48 -45.12 -4.40
C TYR A 261 -4.13 -45.07 -5.13
N LEU A 262 -3.28 -44.09 -4.80
CA LEU A 262 -1.94 -43.97 -5.38
C LEU A 262 -1.01 -45.12 -5.00
N ASN A 263 -1.17 -45.68 -3.79
CA ASN A 263 -0.45 -46.87 -3.36
C ASN A 263 -0.86 -48.10 -4.18
N GLU A 264 -2.16 -48.29 -4.41
CA GLU A 264 -2.69 -49.36 -5.26
C GLU A 264 -2.22 -49.23 -6.71
N ILE A 265 -2.35 -48.04 -7.30
CA ILE A 265 -1.85 -47.74 -8.66
C ILE A 265 -0.34 -48.02 -8.74
N SER A 266 0.43 -47.58 -7.75
CA SER A 266 1.88 -47.80 -7.73
C SER A 266 2.25 -49.28 -7.60
N LYS A 267 1.48 -50.07 -6.84
CA LYS A 267 1.68 -51.51 -6.71
C LYS A 267 1.43 -52.22 -8.04
N GLU A 268 0.30 -51.92 -8.69
CA GLU A 268 -0.03 -52.50 -9.99
C GLU A 268 0.99 -52.10 -11.05
N LEU A 269 1.41 -50.84 -11.08
CA LEU A 269 2.42 -50.36 -12.02
C LEU A 269 3.75 -51.11 -11.86
N LYS A 270 4.19 -51.38 -10.64
CA LYS A 270 5.39 -52.21 -10.37
C LYS A 270 5.21 -53.65 -10.84
N GLU A 271 4.07 -54.27 -10.56
CA GLU A 271 3.75 -55.62 -11.04
C GLU A 271 3.74 -55.68 -12.57
N LYS A 272 3.27 -54.60 -13.23
CA LYS A 272 3.22 -54.53 -14.68
C LYS A 272 4.58 -54.29 -15.34
N GLN A 273 5.41 -53.44 -14.75
CA GLN A 273 6.76 -53.13 -15.25
C GLN A 273 7.73 -54.32 -15.17
N GLY A 274 7.43 -55.33 -14.35
CA GLY A 274 8.24 -56.55 -14.24
C GLY A 274 8.14 -57.51 -15.44
N LYS A 275 7.19 -57.29 -16.37
CA LYS A 275 7.00 -58.16 -17.54
C LYS A 275 7.74 -57.66 -18.77
N GLN A 276 8.28 -58.58 -19.57
CA GLN A 276 8.97 -58.31 -20.83
C GLN A 276 8.10 -58.69 -22.04
N TYR A 277 8.48 -58.23 -23.23
CA TYR A 277 7.77 -58.57 -24.48
C TYR A 277 7.62 -60.09 -24.69
N THR A 278 8.62 -60.86 -24.26
CA THR A 278 8.64 -62.33 -24.35
C THR A 278 7.55 -63.01 -23.53
N ASP A 279 6.92 -62.29 -22.59
CA ASP A 279 5.87 -62.82 -21.72
C ASP A 279 4.47 -62.77 -22.37
N PHE A 280 4.40 -62.35 -23.65
CA PHE A 280 3.15 -62.17 -24.39
C PHE A 280 3.16 -62.98 -25.69
N ASP A 281 2.09 -63.75 -25.91
CA ASP A 281 1.93 -64.58 -27.11
C ASP A 281 1.68 -63.76 -28.39
N LYS A 282 1.12 -62.54 -28.24
CA LYS A 282 0.74 -61.66 -29.36
C LYS A 282 1.20 -60.22 -29.13
N LYS A 283 1.61 -59.57 -30.22
CA LYS A 283 1.98 -58.14 -30.25
C LYS A 283 0.85 -57.23 -29.76
N GLU A 284 -0.40 -57.56 -30.11
CA GLU A 284 -1.58 -56.78 -29.71
C GLU A 284 -1.80 -56.77 -28.19
N ASP A 285 -1.51 -57.90 -27.52
CA ASP A 285 -1.66 -58.02 -26.07
C ASP A 285 -0.56 -57.21 -25.34
N TYR A 286 0.65 -57.22 -25.90
CA TYR A 286 1.73 -56.34 -25.42
C TYR A 286 1.41 -54.85 -25.62
N GLN A 287 0.79 -54.47 -26.74
CA GLN A 287 0.39 -53.08 -26.98
C GLN A 287 -0.70 -52.61 -26.00
N LYS A 288 -1.73 -53.43 -25.75
CA LYS A 288 -2.74 -53.15 -24.72
C LYS A 288 -2.12 -53.03 -23.33
N TRP A 289 -1.11 -53.86 -23.04
CA TRP A 289 -0.37 -53.79 -21.79
C TRP A 289 0.41 -52.49 -21.63
N GLN A 290 1.11 -52.04 -22.68
CA GLN A 290 1.81 -50.74 -22.68
C GLN A 290 0.83 -49.58 -22.46
N GLN A 291 -0.33 -49.59 -23.13
CA GLN A 291 -1.38 -48.58 -22.93
C GLN A 291 -1.89 -48.55 -21.49
N GLN A 292 -1.98 -49.70 -20.82
CA GLN A 292 -2.34 -49.76 -19.40
C GLN A 292 -1.24 -49.20 -18.50
N ILE A 293 0.04 -49.40 -18.81
CA ILE A 293 1.15 -48.78 -18.06
C ILE A 293 1.07 -47.26 -18.19
N GLU A 294 0.94 -46.75 -19.42
CA GLU A 294 0.82 -45.31 -19.70
C GLU A 294 -0.38 -44.70 -18.98
N LEU A 295 -1.52 -45.40 -18.95
CA LEU A 295 -2.70 -45.00 -18.19
C LEU A 295 -2.39 -44.84 -16.70
N LEU A 296 -1.72 -45.81 -16.09
CA LEU A 296 -1.37 -45.78 -14.66
C LEU A 296 -0.35 -44.69 -14.33
N GLU A 297 0.64 -44.48 -15.21
CA GLU A 297 1.60 -43.39 -15.09
C GLU A 297 0.89 -42.03 -15.14
N ASN A 298 0.00 -41.83 -16.11
CA ASN A 298 -0.81 -40.62 -16.23
C ASN A 298 -1.71 -40.40 -15.00
N MET A 299 -2.37 -41.45 -14.50
CA MET A 299 -3.21 -41.35 -13.30
C MET A 299 -2.39 -40.95 -12.07
N LYS A 300 -1.22 -41.54 -11.90
CA LYS A 300 -0.32 -41.26 -10.77
C LYS A 300 0.21 -39.82 -10.80
N ALA A 301 0.43 -39.26 -11.98
CA ALA A 301 0.96 -37.91 -12.17
C ALA A 301 -0.09 -36.79 -12.05
N LEU A 302 -1.40 -37.10 -12.01
CA LEU A 302 -2.46 -36.09 -11.95
C LEU A 302 -2.28 -35.08 -10.79
N PRO A 303 -2.02 -35.51 -9.53
CA PRO A 303 -1.89 -34.58 -8.42
C PRO A 303 -0.73 -33.60 -8.61
N ASP A 304 0.36 -34.02 -9.27
CA ASP A 304 1.56 -33.20 -9.46
C ASP A 304 1.30 -31.93 -10.27
N GLY A 305 0.21 -31.88 -11.06
CA GLY A 305 -0.23 -30.65 -11.74
C GLY A 305 -0.55 -29.48 -10.79
N LEU A 306 -0.93 -29.80 -9.54
CA LEU A 306 -1.22 -28.81 -8.48
C LEU A 306 0.04 -28.33 -7.75
N ALA A 307 1.19 -28.96 -7.97
CA ALA A 307 2.41 -28.55 -7.31
C ALA A 307 2.84 -27.16 -7.76
N ILE A 308 3.14 -26.30 -6.78
CA ILE A 308 3.76 -24.99 -6.99
C ILE A 308 5.27 -25.17 -6.87
N SER A 309 6.00 -24.79 -7.92
CA SER A 309 7.45 -24.93 -7.99
C SER A 309 8.15 -24.12 -6.89
N VAL A 310 9.33 -24.56 -6.45
CA VAL A 310 10.10 -23.83 -5.42
C VAL A 310 10.37 -22.38 -5.81
N LEU A 311 10.61 -22.13 -7.10
CA LEU A 311 10.79 -20.78 -7.63
C LEU A 311 9.51 -19.96 -7.51
N ASP A 312 8.36 -20.50 -7.94
CA ASP A 312 7.08 -19.79 -7.87
C ASP A 312 6.68 -19.50 -6.43
N ARG A 313 6.90 -20.45 -5.51
CA ARG A 313 6.70 -20.22 -4.07
C ARG A 313 7.54 -19.04 -3.57
N GLY A 314 8.82 -19.00 -3.94
CA GLY A 314 9.73 -17.92 -3.55
C GLY A 314 9.37 -16.56 -4.15
N LEU A 315 8.76 -16.54 -5.34
CA LEU A 315 8.24 -15.31 -5.94
C LEU A 315 6.99 -14.82 -5.23
N ILE A 316 6.04 -15.72 -4.95
CA ILE A 316 4.78 -15.39 -4.27
C ILE A 316 5.05 -14.88 -2.85
N SER A 317 5.91 -15.54 -2.07
CA SER A 317 6.21 -15.10 -0.69
C SER A 317 7.31 -14.03 -0.62
N GLY A 318 7.87 -13.64 -1.77
CA GLY A 318 9.04 -12.78 -1.85
C GLY A 318 8.71 -11.31 -1.56
N LYS A 319 9.61 -10.60 -0.87
CA LYS A 319 9.52 -9.13 -0.70
C LYS A 319 10.46 -8.35 -1.63
N PHE A 320 11.39 -9.06 -2.26
CA PHE A 320 12.42 -8.47 -3.11
C PHE A 320 12.68 -9.37 -4.30
N LEU A 321 12.68 -8.77 -5.50
CA LEU A 321 12.96 -9.44 -6.76
C LEU A 321 14.16 -8.79 -7.44
N ILE A 322 15.15 -9.60 -7.83
CA ILE A 322 16.28 -9.14 -8.65
C ILE A 322 16.13 -9.68 -10.06
N LEU A 323 15.91 -8.79 -11.02
CA LEU A 323 15.95 -9.12 -12.45
C LEU A 323 17.38 -8.97 -13.01
N LYS A 324 17.96 -10.10 -13.43
CA LYS A 324 19.28 -10.15 -14.07
C LYS A 324 19.13 -10.50 -15.54
N GLY A 325 20.03 -9.97 -16.37
CA GLY A 325 20.07 -10.27 -17.80
C GLY A 325 21.05 -9.35 -18.52
N ASN A 326 21.53 -9.78 -19.69
CA ASN A 326 22.48 -9.04 -20.51
C ASN A 326 21.94 -7.66 -20.94
N ALA A 327 22.80 -6.76 -21.39
CA ALA A 327 22.36 -5.50 -21.97
C ALA A 327 21.47 -5.75 -23.19
N GLY A 328 20.42 -4.94 -23.39
CA GLY A 328 19.53 -5.04 -24.54
C GLY A 328 18.41 -6.10 -24.46
N VAL A 329 18.38 -6.95 -23.44
CA VAL A 329 17.35 -8.03 -23.32
C VAL A 329 15.96 -7.56 -22.88
N GLY A 330 15.71 -6.25 -22.81
CA GLY A 330 14.38 -5.73 -22.45
C GLY A 330 14.07 -5.56 -20.96
N LYS A 331 15.05 -5.67 -20.03
CA LYS A 331 14.81 -5.49 -18.58
C LYS A 331 14.09 -4.18 -18.23
N SER A 332 14.53 -3.06 -18.83
CA SER A 332 13.91 -1.75 -18.60
C SER A 332 12.49 -1.68 -19.16
N GLN A 333 12.24 -2.30 -20.32
CA GLN A 333 10.91 -2.40 -20.91
C GLN A 333 9.97 -3.18 -19.98
N ALA A 334 10.38 -4.34 -19.48
CA ALA A 334 9.56 -5.17 -18.59
C ALA A 334 9.16 -4.42 -17.31
N LEU A 335 10.14 -3.85 -16.59
CA LEU A 335 9.86 -3.08 -15.38
C LEU A 335 8.98 -1.85 -15.64
N ALA A 336 9.21 -1.15 -16.75
CA ALA A 336 8.41 0.00 -17.15
C ALA A 336 6.96 -0.38 -17.48
N TYR A 337 6.77 -1.50 -18.17
CA TYR A 337 5.46 -2.05 -18.49
C TYR A 337 4.66 -2.36 -17.22
N HIS A 338 5.23 -3.13 -16.29
CA HIS A 338 4.54 -3.46 -15.04
C HIS A 338 4.29 -2.23 -14.15
N ALA A 339 5.21 -1.26 -14.11
CA ALA A 339 4.96 -0.01 -13.38
C ALA A 339 3.80 0.79 -13.99
N ALA A 340 3.72 0.87 -15.32
CA ALA A 340 2.63 1.54 -16.02
C ALA A 340 1.28 0.82 -15.81
N ASP A 341 1.25 -0.51 -15.94
CA ASP A 341 0.06 -1.33 -15.73
C ASP A 341 -0.51 -1.17 -14.31
N ARG A 342 0.36 -1.16 -13.28
CA ARG A 342 -0.06 -0.92 -11.90
C ARG A 342 -0.71 0.45 -11.71
N ILE A 343 -0.13 1.49 -12.31
CA ILE A 343 -0.71 2.83 -12.27
C ILE A 343 -2.06 2.89 -13.00
N ASP A 344 -2.20 2.21 -14.14
CA ASP A 344 -3.46 2.11 -14.88
C ASP A 344 -4.53 1.38 -14.03
N LYS A 345 -4.13 0.42 -13.18
CA LYS A 345 -4.96 -0.31 -12.21
C LYS A 345 -5.15 0.41 -10.87
N GLU A 346 -4.76 1.68 -10.76
CA GLU A 346 -4.86 2.51 -9.53
C GLU A 346 -4.05 1.99 -8.34
N ILE A 347 -3.00 1.21 -8.61
CA ILE A 347 -2.09 0.70 -7.60
C ILE A 347 -0.84 1.59 -7.55
N CYS A 348 -0.58 2.20 -6.38
CA CYS A 348 0.59 3.06 -6.17
C CYS A 348 1.89 2.32 -6.50
N SER A 349 2.66 2.88 -7.43
CA SER A 349 3.93 2.31 -7.90
C SER A 349 4.94 3.41 -8.20
N LEU A 350 6.23 3.08 -8.05
CA LEU A 350 7.33 3.97 -8.38
C LEU A 350 8.31 3.25 -9.29
N LEU A 351 8.68 3.92 -10.37
CA LEU A 351 9.75 3.52 -11.26
C LEU A 351 10.91 4.50 -11.10
N LEU A 352 12.04 4.04 -10.57
CA LEU A 352 13.24 4.85 -10.38
C LEU A 352 14.30 4.43 -11.40
N LEU A 353 14.78 5.39 -12.18
CA LEU A 353 15.84 5.16 -13.15
C LEU A 353 17.20 5.49 -12.55
N GLY A 354 18.16 4.57 -12.66
CA GLY A 354 19.52 4.76 -12.13
C GLY A 354 20.35 5.86 -12.79
N VAL A 355 19.82 6.55 -13.80
CA VAL A 355 20.51 7.62 -14.54
C VAL A 355 20.17 9.03 -14.01
N ASN A 356 19.16 9.14 -13.13
CA ASN A 356 18.63 10.41 -12.61
C ASN A 356 18.72 10.49 -11.07
N PHE A 357 19.92 10.31 -10.52
CA PHE A 357 20.23 10.62 -9.12
C PHE A 357 21.24 11.76 -9.04
#